data_AF-A0A380TEN6-F1
#
_entry.id   AF-A0A380TEN6-F1
#
_cell.length_a   1.000
_cell.length_b   1.000
_cell.length_c   1.000
_cell.angle_alpha   90.00
_cell.angle_beta   90.00
_cell.angle_gamma   90.00
#
_symmetry.space_group_name_H-M   'P 1'
#
loop_
_entity.id
_entity.type
_entity.pdbx_description
1 polymer ?
#
loop_
_entity_poly.entity_id
_entity_poly.type
_entity_poly.pdbx_seq_one_letter_code
_entity_poly.pdbx_strand_id
1 'polypeptide(L)'
;MLEYFNSTHGARKGLADTALKTANSGYLTRRLVDVAQDCIILTDDCGTTDGLTVRPVIEGGEIVSGLGERVLGRFAAEDVLDPATGAVIVAANTMIEEEQVAHIEAADLQSIKIRSVLTCQTRSGVCAACYGRDLARGTRGNMGEAVGVIAAQSSGEPGTQLTMRTFHIGGAVQRGAEVSKVEAVSDGTIMLRSCQTVLNSAGKPVVMNRNAELLIVDGQGRERARHRLPYGSKLLCADRAEIKRGDRLAEWDPYTLPIITEKAGIADFVDLVEGISMMEQIDEATGIAAKVVIDWKQQPRGAELKPRVTLRDETGEIIRLDNGTEARYFLSADAILSVEPGQMVHAGDVLARIPRESAKTRDITGGLPRVAELFEARKPKDHAIISESRGRVEFGKDYKAKRRVVVVPTEGDGEPREYLIPRGKHISVQEGDIVEAGDPLMDGNPVPHDILRVLGVEALASYLISEIQDVYRLQGVRINDKHIEVIARQMLQKVEITDPGDTTFLVGEQADRLEFDEINEKALRQNERPAQATPVLQGITKASLQTRSFISAASFQETTRVLTEAAVSGKRDELSGLKENVIVGRLIPAGTGSVMNQLRQLAAQRDRELSEEKAGDAALSGPQEGQRTA
;
A
#
# COMPACT_ATOMS: atom_id res chain seq x y z
N MET A 1 8.51 23.89 -41.82
CA MET A 1 9.71 24.39 -41.10
C MET A 1 9.37 24.81 -39.66
N LEU A 2 8.29 25.57 -39.43
CA LEU A 2 7.85 25.94 -38.07
C LEU A 2 7.48 24.72 -37.18
N GLU A 3 6.74 23.75 -37.73
CA GLU A 3 6.38 22.51 -37.01
C GLU A 3 7.62 21.71 -36.58
N TYR A 4 8.62 21.61 -37.46
CA TYR A 4 9.90 21.00 -37.14
C TYR A 4 10.60 21.74 -36.00
N PHE A 5 10.68 23.08 -36.04
CA PHE A 5 11.29 23.88 -34.98
C PHE A 5 10.53 23.81 -33.64
N ASN A 6 9.21 23.69 -33.67
CA ASN A 6 8.42 23.46 -32.45
C ASN A 6 8.70 22.05 -31.88
N SER A 7 8.83 21.05 -32.75
CA SER A 7 9.13 19.67 -32.31
C SER A 7 10.52 19.50 -31.71
N THR A 8 11.52 20.29 -32.16
CA THR A 8 12.90 20.19 -31.66
C THR A 8 13.02 20.61 -30.20
N HIS A 9 12.15 21.50 -29.71
CA HIS A 9 12.13 21.89 -28.29
C HIS A 9 11.71 20.70 -27.41
N GLY A 10 10.67 19.97 -27.82
CA GLY A 10 10.24 18.74 -27.16
C GLY A 10 11.32 17.65 -27.21
N ALA A 11 11.93 17.43 -28.38
CA ALA A 11 13.00 16.45 -28.55
C ALA A 11 14.24 16.78 -27.70
N ARG A 12 14.67 18.05 -27.66
CA ARG A 12 15.82 18.50 -26.85
C ARG A 12 15.55 18.33 -25.36
N LYS A 13 14.33 18.65 -24.91
CA LYS A 13 13.93 18.43 -23.52
C LYS A 13 13.95 16.94 -23.17
N GLY A 14 13.40 16.08 -24.04
CA GLY A 14 13.41 14.63 -23.84
C GLY A 14 14.81 14.04 -23.73
N LEU A 15 15.74 14.47 -24.59
CA LEU A 15 17.15 14.04 -24.54
C LEU A 15 17.87 14.52 -23.27
N ALA A 16 17.67 15.77 -22.87
CA ALA A 16 18.28 16.32 -21.65
C ALA A 16 17.76 15.61 -20.38
N ASP A 17 16.44 15.39 -20.30
CA ASP A 17 15.82 14.65 -19.20
C ASP A 17 16.31 13.20 -19.15
N THR A 18 16.44 12.54 -20.30
CA THR A 18 17.00 11.18 -20.39
C THR A 18 18.43 11.14 -19.83
N ALA A 19 19.29 12.07 -20.23
CA ALA A 19 20.68 12.13 -19.77
C ALA A 19 20.79 12.38 -18.26
N LEU A 20 19.99 13.29 -17.70
CA LEU A 20 20.05 13.64 -16.28
C LEU A 20 19.37 12.61 -15.38
N LYS A 21 18.17 12.15 -15.75
CA LYS A 21 17.36 11.30 -14.87
C LYS A 21 17.86 9.85 -14.83
N THR A 22 18.62 9.39 -15.82
CA THR A 22 19.25 8.06 -15.80
C THR A 22 20.16 7.90 -14.58
N ALA A 23 20.85 8.96 -14.17
CA ALA A 23 21.66 8.96 -12.95
C ALA A 23 20.82 8.72 -11.69
N ASN A 24 19.62 9.32 -11.61
CA ASN A 24 18.71 9.12 -10.48
C ASN A 24 18.22 7.66 -10.39
N SER A 25 17.94 7.04 -11.53
CA SER A 25 17.55 5.63 -11.59
C SER A 25 18.68 4.69 -11.17
N GLY A 26 19.87 4.88 -11.75
CA GLY A 26 21.05 4.09 -11.36
C GLY A 26 21.38 4.25 -9.87
N TYR A 27 21.18 5.45 -9.34
CA TYR A 27 21.35 5.72 -7.92
C TYR A 27 20.28 5.03 -7.04
N LEU A 28 19.00 4.99 -7.48
CA LEU A 28 17.96 4.19 -6.83
C LEU A 28 18.33 2.70 -6.82
N THR A 29 18.76 2.14 -7.96
CA THR A 29 19.20 0.74 -8.06
C THR A 29 20.32 0.43 -7.09
N ARG A 30 21.32 1.32 -6.97
CA ARG A 30 22.39 1.19 -5.99
C ARG A 30 21.83 1.09 -4.56
N ARG A 31 20.94 2.01 -4.18
CA ARG A 31 20.30 2.02 -2.85
C ARG A 31 19.49 0.74 -2.58
N LEU A 32 18.77 0.25 -3.58
CA LEU A 32 18.02 -1.00 -3.49
C LEU A 32 18.94 -2.20 -3.25
N VAL A 33 20.09 -2.26 -3.92
CA VAL A 33 21.08 -3.32 -3.67
C VAL A 33 21.65 -3.21 -2.25
N ASP A 34 21.98 -1.98 -1.81
CA ASP A 34 22.58 -1.75 -0.49
C ASP A 34 21.66 -2.19 0.66
N VAL A 35 20.34 -2.01 0.51
CA VAL A 35 19.37 -2.43 1.54
C VAL A 35 19.01 -3.91 1.43
N ALA A 36 19.01 -4.47 0.22
CA ALA A 36 18.48 -5.82 -0.02
C ALA A 36 19.54 -6.92 -0.04
N GLN A 37 20.83 -6.59 -0.21
CA GLN A 37 21.90 -7.57 -0.41
C GLN A 37 21.87 -8.73 0.60
N ASP A 38 21.61 -8.47 1.88
CA ASP A 38 21.67 -9.49 2.93
C ASP A 38 20.46 -10.46 2.94
N CYS A 39 19.52 -10.27 2.01
CA CYS A 39 18.42 -11.19 1.78
C CYS A 39 18.87 -12.35 0.89
N ILE A 40 19.26 -13.46 1.55
CA ILE A 40 19.74 -14.71 0.92
C ILE A 40 18.84 -15.87 1.37
N ILE A 41 18.60 -16.85 0.50
CA ILE A 41 17.92 -18.08 0.89
C ILE A 41 18.88 -18.92 1.76
N LEU A 42 18.59 -19.06 3.06
CA LEU A 42 19.45 -19.75 4.03
C LEU A 42 18.81 -20.97 4.66
N THR A 43 17.49 -21.14 4.49
CA THR A 43 16.72 -22.27 5.04
C THR A 43 15.72 -22.75 4.01
N ASP A 44 15.29 -24.02 4.09
CA ASP A 44 14.28 -24.54 3.15
C ASP A 44 12.87 -24.05 3.53
N ASP A 45 12.54 -24.14 4.82
CA ASP A 45 11.27 -23.74 5.40
C ASP A 45 11.49 -23.13 6.80
N CYS A 46 10.85 -21.99 7.07
CA CYS A 46 10.83 -21.37 8.41
C CYS A 46 9.65 -21.83 9.28
N GLY A 47 8.73 -22.65 8.77
CA GLY A 47 7.58 -23.18 9.51
C GLY A 47 6.42 -22.20 9.71
N THR A 48 6.49 -20.99 9.13
CA THR A 48 5.41 -20.00 9.27
C THR A 48 4.15 -20.46 8.53
N THR A 49 3.00 -20.30 9.20
CA THR A 49 1.65 -20.44 8.61
C THR A 49 1.08 -19.08 8.18
N ASP A 50 1.79 -17.99 8.47
CA ASP A 50 1.38 -16.65 8.07
C ASP A 50 1.68 -16.40 6.59
N GLY A 51 0.80 -15.65 5.96
CA GLY A 51 0.86 -15.38 4.53
C GLY A 51 0.22 -14.05 4.17
N LEU A 52 0.27 -13.72 2.89
CA LEU A 52 -0.42 -12.58 2.31
C LEU A 52 -1.61 -13.07 1.49
N THR A 53 -2.73 -12.37 1.63
CA THR A 53 -3.92 -12.63 0.82
C THR A 53 -3.78 -11.98 -0.56
N VAL A 54 -3.62 -12.79 -1.60
CA VAL A 54 -3.50 -12.31 -2.98
C VAL A 54 -4.84 -12.37 -3.68
N ARG A 55 -5.17 -11.31 -4.44
CA ARG A 55 -6.40 -11.15 -5.24
C ARG A 55 -6.06 -10.85 -6.70
N PRO A 56 -6.92 -11.13 -7.67
CA PRO A 56 -6.72 -10.64 -9.03
C PRO A 56 -6.70 -9.10 -9.04
N VAL A 57 -5.94 -8.50 -9.96
CA VAL A 57 -5.93 -7.05 -10.14
C VAL A 57 -6.90 -6.68 -11.25
N ILE A 58 -7.96 -5.97 -10.88
CA ILE A 58 -9.03 -5.55 -11.78
C ILE A 58 -9.00 -4.04 -11.90
N GLU A 59 -8.85 -3.51 -13.12
CA GLU A 59 -8.89 -2.09 -13.40
C GLU A 59 -9.95 -1.83 -14.48
N GLY A 60 -10.92 -0.95 -14.19
CA GLY A 60 -11.94 -0.59 -15.17
C GLY A 60 -12.89 -1.71 -15.60
N GLY A 61 -12.97 -2.79 -14.83
CA GLY A 61 -13.72 -4.00 -15.19
C GLY A 61 -12.93 -5.02 -16.02
N GLU A 62 -11.70 -4.68 -16.42
CA GLU A 62 -10.78 -5.61 -17.08
C GLU A 62 -9.81 -6.23 -16.06
N ILE A 63 -9.57 -7.53 -16.19
CA ILE A 63 -8.58 -8.24 -15.37
C ILE A 63 -7.20 -7.94 -15.97
N VAL A 64 -6.42 -7.09 -15.29
CA VAL A 64 -5.07 -6.71 -15.74
C VAL A 64 -4.06 -7.80 -15.40
N SER A 65 -4.20 -8.43 -14.23
CA SER A 65 -3.42 -9.61 -13.84
C SER A 65 -4.30 -10.59 -13.10
N GLY A 66 -4.39 -11.80 -13.64
CA GLY A 66 -5.20 -12.89 -13.10
C GLY A 66 -4.62 -13.45 -11.81
N LEU A 67 -5.45 -14.14 -11.03
CA LEU A 67 -5.01 -14.77 -9.79
C LEU A 67 -3.91 -15.81 -10.05
N GLY A 68 -4.08 -16.64 -11.10
CA GLY A 68 -3.12 -17.66 -11.52
C GLY A 68 -1.71 -17.13 -11.78
N GLU A 69 -1.58 -16.06 -12.57
CA GLU A 69 -0.30 -15.40 -12.87
C GLU A 69 0.41 -14.90 -11.59
N ARG A 70 -0.35 -14.38 -10.62
CA ARG A 70 0.21 -13.82 -9.37
C ARG A 70 0.65 -14.90 -8.38
N VAL A 71 -0.04 -16.04 -8.33
CA VAL A 71 0.26 -17.12 -7.38
C VAL A 71 1.22 -18.17 -7.94
N LEU A 72 1.47 -18.20 -9.25
CA LEU A 72 2.37 -19.15 -9.89
C LEU A 72 3.77 -19.12 -9.26
N GLY A 73 4.27 -20.29 -8.88
CA GLY A 73 5.57 -20.46 -8.23
C GLY A 73 5.62 -19.91 -6.80
N ARG A 74 4.47 -19.72 -6.15
CA ARG A 74 4.36 -19.37 -4.72
C ARG A 74 3.89 -20.59 -3.93
N PHE A 75 4.11 -20.60 -2.63
CA PHE A 75 3.61 -21.67 -1.75
C PHE A 75 2.27 -21.26 -1.15
N ALA A 76 1.31 -22.17 -1.11
CA ALA A 76 0.05 -21.96 -0.40
C ALA A 76 0.31 -21.93 1.12
N ALA A 77 -0.23 -20.94 1.83
CA ALA A 77 -0.12 -20.86 3.29
C ALA A 77 -1.19 -21.73 3.99
N GLU A 78 -2.31 -21.97 3.32
CA GLU A 78 -3.43 -22.80 3.77
C GLU A 78 -3.91 -23.71 2.62
N ASP A 79 -4.75 -24.69 2.93
CA ASP A 79 -5.33 -25.57 1.92
C ASP A 79 -6.25 -24.76 0.99
N VAL A 80 -5.93 -24.77 -0.30
CA VAL A 80 -6.74 -24.14 -1.35
C VAL A 80 -7.80 -25.13 -1.79
N LEU A 81 -9.05 -24.84 -1.45
CA LEU A 81 -10.19 -25.69 -1.74
C LEU A 81 -10.95 -25.22 -2.97
N ASP A 82 -11.44 -26.17 -3.77
CA ASP A 82 -12.46 -25.90 -4.78
C ASP A 82 -13.80 -25.64 -4.05
N PRO A 83 -14.40 -24.45 -4.20
CA PRO A 83 -15.64 -24.13 -3.51
C PRO A 83 -16.83 -24.94 -4.04
N ALA A 84 -16.74 -25.55 -5.23
CA ALA A 84 -17.76 -26.39 -5.85
C ALA A 84 -17.82 -27.79 -5.27
N THR A 85 -16.67 -28.42 -5.17
CA THR A 85 -16.55 -29.84 -4.77
C THR A 85 -16.09 -30.02 -3.33
N GLY A 86 -15.52 -28.97 -2.71
CA GLY A 86 -14.83 -29.06 -1.43
C GLY A 86 -13.50 -29.83 -1.51
N ALA A 87 -13.04 -30.20 -2.72
CA ALA A 87 -11.79 -30.92 -2.91
C ALA A 87 -10.59 -29.97 -2.74
N VAL A 88 -9.48 -30.49 -2.21
CA VAL A 88 -8.23 -29.74 -2.10
C VAL A 88 -7.59 -29.63 -3.49
N ILE A 89 -7.48 -28.41 -4.01
CA ILE A 89 -6.74 -28.10 -5.25
C ILE A 89 -5.24 -28.06 -4.95
N VAL A 90 -4.85 -27.35 -3.88
CA VAL A 90 -3.46 -27.22 -3.44
C VAL A 90 -3.41 -27.37 -1.93
N ALA A 91 -2.64 -28.34 -1.42
CA ALA A 91 -2.44 -28.50 0.01
C ALA A 91 -1.53 -27.38 0.56
N ALA A 92 -1.71 -27.03 1.83
CA ALA A 92 -0.85 -26.10 2.55
C ALA A 92 0.63 -26.50 2.42
N ASN A 93 1.52 -25.51 2.34
CA ASN A 93 2.96 -25.71 2.13
C ASN A 93 3.34 -26.44 0.83
N THR A 94 2.46 -26.43 -0.17
CA THR A 94 2.78 -26.93 -1.52
C THR A 94 3.02 -25.77 -2.48
N MET A 95 3.99 -25.90 -3.38
CA MET A 95 4.23 -24.92 -4.45
C MET A 95 3.10 -25.01 -5.48
N ILE A 96 2.59 -23.86 -5.89
CA ILE A 96 1.60 -23.73 -6.94
C ILE A 96 2.34 -23.75 -8.29
N GLU A 97 2.16 -24.81 -9.07
CA GLU A 97 2.72 -24.98 -10.41
C GLU A 97 1.62 -24.81 -11.47
N GLU A 98 1.99 -24.90 -12.75
CA GLU A 98 1.10 -24.64 -13.90
C GLU A 98 -0.15 -25.54 -13.90
N GLU A 99 -0.04 -26.78 -13.45
CA GLU A 99 -1.18 -27.71 -13.34
C GLU A 99 -2.19 -27.22 -12.29
N GLN A 100 -1.74 -26.84 -11.11
CA GLN A 100 -2.62 -26.32 -10.05
C GLN A 100 -3.22 -24.98 -10.45
N VAL A 101 -2.49 -24.13 -11.19
CA VAL A 101 -3.01 -22.85 -11.71
C VAL A 101 -4.22 -23.08 -12.61
N ALA A 102 -4.18 -24.07 -13.50
CA ALA A 102 -5.33 -24.38 -14.36
C ALA A 102 -6.58 -24.77 -13.55
N HIS A 103 -6.40 -25.51 -12.45
CA HIS A 103 -7.49 -25.86 -11.54
C HIS A 103 -7.98 -24.65 -10.72
N ILE A 104 -7.07 -23.77 -10.28
CA ILE A 104 -7.40 -22.52 -9.59
C ILE A 104 -8.23 -21.59 -10.48
N GLU A 105 -7.85 -21.46 -11.75
CA GLU A 105 -8.58 -20.65 -12.73
C GLU A 105 -9.93 -21.26 -13.08
N ALA A 106 -10.01 -22.60 -13.19
CA ALA A 106 -11.28 -23.30 -13.41
C ALA A 106 -12.23 -23.19 -12.21
N ALA A 107 -11.68 -23.18 -10.99
CA ALA A 107 -12.43 -23.00 -9.75
C ALA A 107 -12.87 -21.53 -9.52
N ASP A 108 -12.31 -20.58 -10.28
CA ASP A 108 -12.61 -19.14 -10.22
C ASP A 108 -12.55 -18.57 -8.80
N LEU A 109 -11.43 -18.84 -8.13
CA LEU A 109 -11.18 -18.39 -6.76
C LEU A 109 -11.01 -16.86 -6.70
N GLN A 110 -11.56 -16.23 -5.66
CA GLN A 110 -11.44 -14.78 -5.45
C GLN A 110 -10.10 -14.36 -4.86
N SER A 111 -9.53 -15.21 -3.99
CA SER A 111 -8.30 -14.92 -3.28
C SER A 111 -7.63 -16.20 -2.81
N ILE A 112 -6.31 -16.17 -2.69
CA ILE A 112 -5.51 -17.25 -2.11
C ILE A 112 -4.54 -16.65 -1.10
N LYS A 113 -4.42 -17.28 0.06
CA LYS A 113 -3.39 -16.95 1.05
C LYS A 113 -2.09 -17.67 0.69
N ILE A 114 -1.07 -16.91 0.31
CA ILE A 114 0.25 -17.44 -0.06
C ILE A 114 1.30 -17.12 1.00
N ARG A 115 2.33 -17.94 1.09
CA ARG A 115 3.53 -17.60 1.86
C ARG A 115 4.27 -16.46 1.17
N SER A 116 4.81 -15.55 1.97
CA SER A 116 5.53 -14.38 1.50
C SER A 116 6.87 -14.24 2.20
N VAL A 117 7.80 -13.56 1.53
CA VAL A 117 9.06 -13.11 2.12
C VAL A 117 8.80 -12.15 3.29
N LEU A 118 7.71 -11.40 3.29
CA LEU A 118 7.37 -10.48 4.39
C LEU A 118 7.00 -11.20 5.69
N THR A 119 6.32 -12.33 5.61
CA THR A 119 5.87 -13.13 6.78
C THR A 119 6.89 -14.21 7.17
N CYS A 120 8.05 -14.25 6.50
CA CYS A 120 9.08 -15.24 6.76
C CYS A 120 9.75 -15.04 8.13
N GLN A 121 9.72 -16.07 8.96
CA GLN A 121 10.26 -16.06 10.33
C GLN A 121 11.75 -16.49 10.41
N THR A 122 12.43 -16.68 9.27
CA THR A 122 13.87 -16.96 9.28
C THR A 122 14.64 -15.78 9.88
N ARG A 123 15.53 -16.07 10.85
CA ARG A 123 16.34 -15.06 11.55
C ARG A 123 17.28 -14.30 10.62
N SER A 124 18.07 -15.00 9.82
CA SER A 124 18.94 -14.38 8.81
C SER A 124 18.47 -14.77 7.42
N GLY A 125 18.39 -13.79 6.52
CA GLY A 125 17.90 -14.02 5.16
C GLY A 125 16.43 -14.45 5.13
N VAL A 126 16.13 -15.43 4.28
CA VAL A 126 14.77 -15.95 4.02
C VAL A 126 14.79 -17.46 3.81
N CYS A 127 13.62 -18.10 3.88
CA CYS A 127 13.47 -19.50 3.48
C CYS A 127 13.03 -19.66 2.02
N ALA A 128 13.34 -20.80 1.42
CA ALA A 128 12.98 -21.13 0.06
C ALA A 128 11.46 -21.22 -0.14
N ALA A 129 10.70 -21.70 0.86
CA ALA A 129 9.24 -21.80 0.79
C ALA A 129 8.56 -20.41 0.73
N CYS A 130 9.00 -19.44 1.53
CA CYS A 130 8.47 -18.07 1.50
C CYS A 130 8.83 -17.29 0.23
N TYR A 131 9.96 -17.60 -0.40
CA TYR A 131 10.35 -17.01 -1.68
C TYR A 131 9.62 -17.67 -2.87
N GLY A 132 9.55 -19.00 -2.84
CA GLY A 132 8.98 -19.85 -3.86
C GLY A 132 9.95 -20.17 -4.99
N ARG A 133 9.48 -20.04 -6.22
CA ARG A 133 10.20 -20.36 -7.46
C ARG A 133 11.17 -19.24 -7.87
N ASP A 134 12.37 -19.63 -8.27
CA ASP A 134 13.29 -18.80 -9.05
C ASP A 134 12.72 -18.60 -10.46
N LEU A 135 12.44 -17.34 -10.81
CA LEU A 135 11.82 -16.99 -12.09
C LEU A 135 12.79 -17.09 -13.26
N ALA A 136 14.11 -17.10 -13.02
CA ALA A 136 15.12 -17.22 -14.06
C ALA A 136 15.36 -18.68 -14.49
N ARG A 137 15.39 -19.61 -13.53
CA ARG A 137 15.62 -21.04 -13.78
C ARG A 137 14.35 -21.87 -13.82
N GLY A 138 13.25 -21.37 -13.28
CA GLY A 138 11.99 -22.10 -13.18
C GLY A 138 12.01 -23.23 -12.14
N THR A 139 12.99 -23.29 -11.24
CA THR A 139 13.05 -24.26 -10.13
C THR A 139 12.72 -23.59 -8.81
N ARG A 140 12.55 -24.37 -7.73
CA ARG A 140 12.52 -23.81 -6.38
C ARG A 140 13.78 -22.97 -6.11
N GLY A 141 13.64 -21.88 -5.36
CA GLY A 141 14.76 -21.03 -4.97
C GLY A 141 15.85 -21.86 -4.26
N ASN A 142 17.09 -21.68 -4.70
CA ASN A 142 18.20 -22.53 -4.23
C ASN A 142 18.80 -21.99 -2.94
N MET A 143 19.34 -22.89 -2.13
CA MET A 143 20.10 -22.52 -0.94
C MET A 143 21.32 -21.67 -1.34
N GLY A 144 21.53 -20.56 -0.64
CA GLY A 144 22.57 -19.58 -0.92
C GLY A 144 22.23 -18.57 -2.03
N GLU A 145 21.03 -18.60 -2.60
CA GLU A 145 20.64 -17.66 -3.64
C GLU A 145 20.43 -16.23 -3.10
N ALA A 146 21.08 -15.25 -3.73
CA ALA A 146 21.05 -13.84 -3.33
C ALA A 146 19.80 -13.12 -3.86
N VAL A 147 18.63 -13.55 -3.39
CA VAL A 147 17.31 -13.06 -3.84
C VAL A 147 17.11 -11.56 -3.63
N GLY A 148 17.80 -10.97 -2.65
CA GLY A 148 17.85 -9.53 -2.42
C GLY A 148 18.45 -8.73 -3.57
N VAL A 149 19.62 -9.16 -4.06
CA VAL A 149 20.29 -8.52 -5.20
C VAL A 149 19.44 -8.68 -6.47
N ILE A 150 18.85 -9.87 -6.66
CA ILE A 150 17.94 -10.15 -7.78
C ILE A 150 16.74 -9.18 -7.72
N ALA A 151 16.06 -9.07 -6.56
CA ALA A 151 14.92 -8.17 -6.39
C ALA A 151 15.26 -6.70 -6.64
N ALA A 152 16.41 -6.24 -6.15
CA ALA A 152 16.89 -4.88 -6.38
C ALA A 152 17.15 -4.60 -7.87
N GLN A 153 17.75 -5.55 -8.59
CA GLN A 153 18.00 -5.45 -10.03
C GLN A 153 16.70 -5.51 -10.84
N SER A 154 15.81 -6.45 -10.52
CA SER A 154 14.50 -6.61 -11.17
C SER A 154 13.60 -5.37 -11.01
N SER A 155 13.83 -4.55 -9.98
CA SER A 155 13.12 -3.28 -9.78
C SER A 155 13.86 -2.09 -10.41
N GLY A 156 15.18 -2.01 -10.20
CA GLY A 156 15.99 -0.86 -10.60
C GLY A 156 16.36 -0.81 -12.09
N GLU A 157 16.60 -1.96 -12.73
CA GLU A 157 16.94 -2.03 -14.16
C GLU A 157 15.77 -1.55 -15.02
N PRO A 158 14.53 -2.01 -14.81
CA PRO A 158 13.39 -1.48 -15.55
C PRO A 158 13.18 0.00 -15.28
N GLY A 159 13.36 0.48 -14.04
CA GLY A 159 13.28 1.92 -13.73
C GLY A 159 14.24 2.78 -14.57
N THR A 160 15.40 2.23 -14.90
CA THR A 160 16.40 2.89 -15.75
C THR A 160 15.93 2.87 -17.21
N GLN A 161 15.39 1.76 -17.67
CA GLN A 161 14.75 1.67 -18.98
C GLN A 161 13.56 2.63 -19.13
N LEU A 162 12.72 2.78 -18.10
CA LEU A 162 11.59 3.72 -18.08
C LEU A 162 12.07 5.14 -18.34
N THR A 163 13.16 5.52 -17.68
CA THR A 163 13.75 6.84 -17.82
C THR A 163 14.30 7.08 -19.23
N MET A 164 14.72 6.02 -19.93
CA MET A 164 15.18 6.12 -21.33
C MET A 164 14.03 6.10 -22.35
N ARG A 165 12.95 5.33 -22.13
CA ARG A 165 11.85 5.15 -23.10
C ARG A 165 10.82 6.27 -23.09
N THR A 166 10.42 6.76 -21.91
CA THR A 166 9.21 7.59 -21.73
C THR A 166 9.30 8.98 -22.37
N PHE A 167 10.50 9.56 -22.47
CA PHE A 167 10.64 10.99 -22.80
C PHE A 167 10.77 11.30 -24.29
N HIS A 168 10.80 10.29 -25.16
CA HIS A 168 10.80 10.47 -26.61
C HIS A 168 9.40 10.77 -27.17
N ILE A 169 8.35 10.59 -26.37
CA ILE A 169 6.94 10.83 -26.73
C ILE A 169 6.48 12.25 -26.30
N GLY A 170 7.41 13.17 -26.06
CA GLY A 170 7.12 14.56 -25.66
C GLY A 170 6.31 15.40 -26.67
N GLY A 171 5.92 14.82 -27.82
CA GLY A 171 5.11 15.46 -28.86
C GLY A 171 3.61 15.13 -28.83
N ALA A 172 3.16 14.11 -28.10
CA ALA A 172 1.74 13.73 -28.02
C ALA A 172 1.39 13.11 -26.66
N VAL A 173 0.52 13.77 -25.88
CA VAL A 173 0.03 13.26 -24.60
C VAL A 173 -1.21 12.40 -24.84
N GLN A 174 -1.12 11.09 -24.66
CA GLN A 174 -2.31 10.24 -24.51
C GLN A 174 -2.71 10.20 -23.04
N ARG A 175 -3.91 10.71 -22.73
CA ARG A 175 -4.52 10.55 -21.41
C ARG A 175 -5.05 9.12 -21.29
N GLY A 176 -4.64 8.39 -20.25
CA GLY A 176 -5.33 7.16 -19.88
C GLY A 176 -6.78 7.47 -19.47
N ALA A 177 -7.72 6.60 -19.83
CA ALA A 177 -9.12 6.76 -19.43
C ALA A 177 -9.28 6.46 -17.94
N GLU A 178 -9.92 7.36 -17.19
CA GLU A 178 -10.25 7.06 -15.79
C GLU A 178 -11.45 6.12 -15.69
N VAL A 179 -11.44 5.27 -14.65
CA VAL A 179 -12.50 4.30 -14.39
C VAL A 179 -13.75 5.03 -13.87
N SER A 180 -14.81 5.02 -14.67
CA SER A 180 -16.09 5.70 -14.38
C SER A 180 -17.27 4.74 -14.24
N LYS A 181 -17.03 3.43 -14.29
CA LYS A 181 -18.08 2.41 -14.30
C LYS A 181 -17.61 1.09 -13.71
N VAL A 182 -18.57 0.30 -13.19
CA VAL A 182 -18.41 -1.12 -12.87
C VAL A 182 -19.19 -1.94 -13.87
N GLU A 183 -18.55 -2.95 -14.46
CA GLU A 183 -19.15 -3.93 -15.36
C GLU A 183 -19.09 -5.32 -14.73
N ALA A 184 -20.10 -6.14 -15.01
CA ALA A 184 -20.19 -7.50 -14.53
C ALA A 184 -19.04 -8.36 -15.08
N VAL A 185 -18.20 -8.87 -14.19
CA VAL A 185 -17.08 -9.76 -14.58
C VAL A 185 -17.55 -11.17 -14.92
N SER A 186 -18.68 -11.60 -14.37
CA SER A 186 -19.28 -12.92 -14.55
C SER A 186 -20.80 -12.86 -14.48
N ASP A 187 -21.44 -13.91 -14.98
CA ASP A 187 -22.88 -14.11 -14.83
C ASP A 187 -23.21 -14.38 -13.36
N GLY A 188 -24.31 -13.82 -12.87
CA GLY A 188 -24.69 -13.99 -11.47
C GLY A 188 -25.89 -13.14 -11.06
N THR A 189 -26.07 -13.02 -9.75
CA THR A 189 -27.07 -12.20 -9.09
C THR A 189 -26.35 -11.13 -8.28
N ILE A 190 -26.82 -9.88 -8.34
CA ILE A 190 -26.24 -8.80 -7.57
C ILE A 190 -26.70 -8.89 -6.12
N MET A 191 -25.79 -8.66 -5.18
CA MET A 191 -26.12 -8.47 -3.77
C MET A 191 -25.49 -7.17 -3.29
N LEU A 192 -26.33 -6.19 -2.94
CA LEU A 192 -25.88 -4.93 -2.37
C LEU A 192 -25.71 -5.07 -0.86
N ARG A 193 -24.49 -4.85 -0.37
CA ARG A 193 -24.18 -4.88 1.07
C ARG A 193 -23.92 -3.49 1.58
N SER A 194 -24.55 -3.15 2.71
CA SER A 194 -24.45 -1.83 3.33
C SER A 194 -24.66 -0.72 2.31
N CYS A 195 -25.67 -0.84 1.43
CA CYS A 195 -25.92 0.13 0.37
C CYS A 195 -27.24 0.84 0.65
N GLN A 196 -27.17 2.12 0.98
CA GLN A 196 -28.34 2.98 1.10
C GLN A 196 -28.51 3.71 -0.22
N THR A 197 -29.68 3.60 -0.83
CA THR A 197 -29.94 4.18 -2.15
C THR A 197 -31.19 5.04 -2.11
N VAL A 198 -31.17 6.10 -2.92
CA VAL A 198 -32.32 6.98 -3.11
C VAL A 198 -32.54 7.24 -4.60
N LEU A 199 -33.79 7.35 -5.03
CA LEU A 199 -34.15 7.59 -6.42
C LEU A 199 -34.06 9.07 -6.76
N ASN A 200 -33.21 9.42 -7.72
CA ASN A 200 -33.08 10.79 -8.22
C ASN A 200 -34.28 11.22 -9.09
N SER A 201 -34.30 12.49 -9.51
CA SER A 201 -35.31 13.06 -10.41
C SER A 201 -35.50 12.29 -11.73
N ALA A 202 -34.46 11.59 -12.20
CA ALA A 202 -34.49 10.75 -13.40
C ALA A 202 -34.92 9.30 -13.12
N GLY A 203 -35.32 8.97 -11.90
CA GLY A 203 -35.74 7.62 -11.49
C GLY A 203 -34.59 6.61 -11.38
N LYS A 204 -33.33 7.06 -11.37
CA LYS A 204 -32.17 6.19 -11.17
C LYS A 204 -31.80 6.11 -9.68
N PRO A 205 -31.51 4.91 -9.13
CA PRO A 205 -31.03 4.76 -7.77
C PRO A 205 -29.59 5.28 -7.63
N VAL A 206 -29.35 6.12 -6.64
CA VAL A 206 -28.06 6.74 -6.34
C VAL A 206 -27.59 6.30 -4.95
N VAL A 207 -26.33 5.90 -4.85
CA VAL A 207 -25.70 5.44 -3.60
C VAL A 207 -25.45 6.62 -2.66
N MET A 208 -25.97 6.55 -1.43
CA MET A 208 -25.91 7.63 -0.44
C MET A 208 -24.90 7.40 0.69
N ASN A 209 -24.16 6.29 0.67
CA ASN A 209 -23.18 5.97 1.70
C ASN A 209 -21.86 5.42 1.13
N ARG A 210 -20.76 5.60 1.87
CA ARG A 210 -19.37 5.35 1.39
C ARG A 210 -18.86 3.93 1.58
N ASN A 211 -19.54 3.14 2.39
CA ASN A 211 -19.24 1.74 2.64
C ASN A 211 -20.15 0.81 1.82
N ALA A 212 -20.80 1.34 0.79
CA ALA A 212 -21.58 0.53 -0.14
C ALA A 212 -20.67 -0.44 -0.90
N GLU A 213 -21.01 -1.72 -0.80
CA GLU A 213 -20.37 -2.78 -1.56
C GLU A 213 -21.38 -3.42 -2.50
N LEU A 214 -20.96 -3.63 -3.74
CA LEU A 214 -21.66 -4.43 -4.73
C LEU A 214 -20.97 -5.77 -4.84
N LEU A 215 -21.69 -6.83 -4.50
CA LEU A 215 -21.26 -8.21 -4.65
C LEU A 215 -21.94 -8.80 -5.89
N ILE A 216 -21.18 -9.54 -6.68
CA ILE A 216 -21.73 -10.43 -7.72
C ILE A 216 -21.71 -11.82 -7.11
N VAL A 217 -22.87 -12.48 -7.02
CA VAL A 217 -23.04 -13.79 -6.41
C VAL A 217 -23.48 -14.79 -7.48
N ASP A 218 -22.93 -15.99 -7.53
CA ASP A 218 -23.38 -17.00 -8.50
C ASP A 218 -24.67 -17.72 -8.06
N GLY A 219 -25.22 -18.58 -8.93
CA GLY A 219 -26.42 -19.38 -8.63
C GLY A 219 -26.25 -20.39 -7.48
N GLN A 220 -25.03 -20.58 -6.96
CA GLN A 220 -24.73 -21.42 -5.80
C GLN A 220 -24.53 -20.59 -4.52
N GLY A 221 -24.75 -19.27 -4.58
CA GLY A 221 -24.62 -18.37 -3.43
C GLY A 221 -23.18 -17.95 -3.14
N ARG A 222 -22.23 -18.15 -4.06
CA ARG A 222 -20.82 -17.75 -3.88
C ARG A 222 -20.57 -16.35 -4.36
N GLU A 223 -19.85 -15.56 -3.57
CA GLU A 223 -19.32 -14.27 -4.02
C GLU A 223 -18.31 -14.52 -5.16
N ARG A 224 -18.54 -13.92 -6.33
CA ARG A 224 -17.66 -13.92 -7.51
C ARG A 224 -16.85 -12.64 -7.62
N ALA A 225 -17.46 -11.49 -7.33
CA ALA A 225 -16.74 -10.22 -7.29
C ALA A 225 -17.26 -9.34 -6.15
N ARG A 226 -16.38 -8.48 -5.64
CA ARG A 226 -16.71 -7.43 -4.66
C ARG A 226 -16.17 -6.10 -5.16
N HIS A 227 -17.06 -5.13 -5.32
CA HIS A 227 -16.73 -3.78 -5.74
C HIS A 227 -17.21 -2.79 -4.69
N ARG A 228 -16.28 -1.99 -4.14
CA ARG A 228 -16.66 -0.86 -3.30
C ARG A 228 -17.18 0.27 -4.21
N LEU A 229 -18.39 0.73 -3.95
CA LEU A 229 -19.03 1.78 -4.73
C LEU A 229 -18.75 3.16 -4.12
N PRO A 230 -18.25 4.12 -4.91
CA PRO A 230 -18.14 5.50 -4.46
C PRO A 230 -19.51 6.10 -4.09
N TYR A 231 -19.51 7.02 -3.13
CA TYR A 231 -20.68 7.85 -2.84
C TYR A 231 -21.14 8.60 -4.09
N GLY A 232 -22.45 8.58 -4.35
CA GLY A 232 -23.05 9.20 -5.52
C GLY A 232 -22.97 8.39 -6.81
N SER A 233 -22.50 7.15 -6.74
CA SER A 233 -22.60 6.21 -7.86
C SER A 233 -24.06 5.99 -8.23
N LYS A 234 -24.37 6.04 -9.52
CA LYS A 234 -25.68 5.67 -10.06
C LYS A 234 -25.68 4.17 -10.30
N LEU A 235 -26.59 3.48 -9.64
CA LEU A 235 -26.82 2.05 -9.87
C LEU A 235 -27.69 1.90 -11.12
N LEU A 236 -27.27 1.01 -12.01
CA LEU A 236 -27.99 0.67 -13.25
C LEU A 236 -28.81 -0.62 -13.09
N CYS A 237 -28.62 -1.30 -11.98
CA CYS A 237 -29.19 -2.60 -11.66
C CYS A 237 -29.83 -2.58 -10.26
N ALA A 238 -30.88 -3.37 -10.06
CA ALA A 238 -31.54 -3.53 -8.76
C ALA A 238 -30.81 -4.56 -7.89
N ASP A 239 -31.00 -4.47 -6.56
CA ASP A 239 -30.56 -5.53 -5.65
C ASP A 239 -31.22 -6.85 -6.03
N ARG A 240 -30.46 -7.95 -6.02
CA ARG A 240 -30.88 -9.29 -6.43
C ARG A 240 -31.29 -9.44 -7.89
N ALA A 241 -30.90 -8.51 -8.76
CA ALA A 241 -31.08 -8.67 -10.20
C ALA A 241 -30.11 -9.72 -10.76
N GLU A 242 -30.60 -10.55 -11.68
CA GLU A 242 -29.74 -11.40 -12.51
C GLU A 242 -29.00 -10.54 -13.54
N ILE A 243 -27.71 -10.82 -13.70
CA ILE A 243 -26.81 -10.11 -14.61
C ILE A 243 -26.02 -11.09 -15.46
N LYS A 244 -25.68 -10.63 -16.65
CA LYS A 244 -24.73 -11.30 -17.54
C LYS A 244 -23.40 -10.58 -17.52
N ARG A 245 -22.34 -11.31 -17.81
CA ARG A 245 -21.00 -10.77 -18.01
C ARG A 245 -21.04 -9.64 -19.04
N GLY A 246 -20.47 -8.50 -18.67
CA GLY A 246 -20.44 -7.27 -19.47
C GLY A 246 -21.59 -6.29 -19.18
N ASP A 247 -22.60 -6.67 -18.39
CA ASP A 247 -23.65 -5.74 -18.00
C ASP A 247 -23.08 -4.62 -17.12
N ARG A 248 -23.53 -3.39 -17.36
CA ARG A 248 -23.11 -2.24 -16.56
C ARG A 248 -23.90 -2.20 -15.27
N LEU A 249 -23.19 -2.19 -14.15
CA LEU A 249 -23.78 -2.29 -12.82
C LEU A 249 -23.88 -0.92 -12.14
N ALA A 250 -22.83 -0.12 -12.24
CA ALA A 250 -22.78 1.22 -11.65
C ALA A 250 -21.98 2.17 -12.53
N GLU A 251 -22.33 3.47 -12.48
CA GLU A 251 -21.62 4.56 -13.16
C GLU A 251 -21.42 5.76 -12.22
N TRP A 252 -20.29 6.44 -12.33
CA TRP A 252 -19.99 7.67 -11.61
C TRP A 252 -19.10 8.61 -12.44
N ASP A 253 -19.00 9.86 -12.03
CA ASP A 253 -18.04 10.81 -12.59
C ASP A 253 -16.68 10.63 -11.88
N PRO A 254 -15.61 10.25 -12.58
CA PRO A 254 -14.31 10.01 -11.94
C PRO A 254 -13.59 11.33 -11.60
N TYR A 255 -13.95 12.43 -12.26
CA TYR A 255 -13.30 13.73 -12.11
C TYR A 255 -13.93 14.59 -11.02
N THR A 256 -15.13 14.26 -10.55
CA THR A 256 -15.84 15.06 -9.56
C THR A 256 -16.43 14.22 -8.43
N LEU A 257 -16.41 14.78 -7.21
CA LEU A 257 -17.15 14.26 -6.07
C LEU A 257 -18.50 14.97 -6.01
N PRO A 258 -19.62 14.27 -6.21
CA PRO A 258 -20.94 14.89 -6.13
C PRO A 258 -21.34 15.15 -4.68
N ILE A 259 -22.01 16.28 -4.44
CA ILE A 259 -22.73 16.60 -3.21
C ILE A 259 -24.21 16.34 -3.50
N ILE A 260 -24.80 15.37 -2.81
CA ILE A 260 -26.13 14.84 -3.14
C ILE A 260 -27.07 15.08 -1.97
N THR A 261 -28.33 15.37 -2.27
CA THR A 261 -29.34 15.53 -1.23
C THR A 261 -30.06 14.23 -0.90
N GLU A 262 -30.44 14.06 0.38
CA GLU A 262 -31.21 12.91 0.87
C GLU A 262 -32.73 13.15 0.81
N LYS A 263 -33.18 14.40 0.65
CA LYS A 263 -34.60 14.76 0.65
C LYS A 263 -34.95 15.67 -0.51
N ALA A 264 -36.21 15.64 -0.92
CA ALA A 264 -36.73 16.59 -1.88
C ALA A 264 -37.02 17.93 -1.19
N GLY A 265 -36.80 19.04 -1.90
CA GLY A 265 -37.04 20.39 -1.38
C GLY A 265 -36.66 21.47 -2.38
N ILE A 266 -36.81 22.73 -1.97
CA ILE A 266 -36.39 23.89 -2.75
C ILE A 266 -34.96 24.26 -2.34
N ALA A 267 -34.03 24.23 -3.28
CA ALA A 267 -32.64 24.59 -3.03
C ALA A 267 -32.50 26.09 -2.78
N ASP A 268 -31.99 26.47 -1.62
CA ASP A 268 -31.73 27.86 -1.24
C ASP A 268 -30.23 28.07 -0.96
N PHE A 269 -29.74 29.21 -1.41
CA PHE A 269 -28.32 29.56 -1.32
C PHE A 269 -28.09 30.43 -0.10
N VAL A 270 -27.27 29.93 0.83
CA VAL A 270 -26.92 30.66 2.06
C VAL A 270 -25.43 30.92 2.08
N ASP A 271 -25.06 32.18 2.31
CA ASP A 271 -23.68 32.67 2.27
C ASP A 271 -22.97 32.46 0.91
N LEU A 272 -23.75 32.36 -0.18
CA LEU A 272 -23.29 32.34 -1.57
C LEU A 272 -23.60 33.70 -2.24
N VAL A 273 -22.60 34.57 -2.29
CA VAL A 273 -22.71 35.92 -2.85
C VAL A 273 -21.84 36.01 -4.11
N GLU A 274 -22.45 36.44 -5.21
CA GLU A 274 -21.77 36.63 -6.49
C GLU A 274 -20.62 37.65 -6.38
N GLY A 275 -19.48 37.33 -6.98
CA GLY A 275 -18.25 38.11 -6.90
C GLY A 275 -17.47 37.98 -5.58
N ILE A 276 -18.09 37.46 -4.50
CA ILE A 276 -17.43 37.28 -3.20
C ILE A 276 -17.11 35.82 -2.90
N SER A 277 -18.12 34.96 -2.96
CA SER A 277 -17.99 33.52 -2.66
C SER A 277 -18.43 32.63 -3.81
N MET A 278 -18.99 33.21 -4.86
CA MET A 278 -19.37 32.52 -6.09
C MET A 278 -19.03 33.39 -7.29
N MET A 279 -18.56 32.79 -8.37
CA MET A 279 -18.32 33.45 -9.64
C MET A 279 -18.83 32.58 -10.78
N GLU A 280 -19.39 33.21 -11.80
CA GLU A 280 -19.74 32.52 -13.03
C GLU A 280 -18.48 32.36 -13.89
N GLN A 281 -18.13 31.11 -14.20
CA GLN A 281 -17.01 30.76 -15.05
C GLN A 281 -17.53 30.07 -16.31
N ILE A 282 -17.10 30.56 -17.47
CA ILE A 282 -17.42 29.94 -18.75
C ILE A 282 -16.38 28.85 -19.01
N ASP A 283 -16.85 27.63 -19.23
CA ASP A 283 -15.98 26.54 -19.66
C ASP A 283 -15.57 26.78 -21.13
N GLU A 284 -14.27 26.96 -21.36
CA GLU A 284 -13.70 27.23 -22.69
C GLU A 284 -13.97 26.11 -23.71
N ALA A 285 -14.21 24.87 -23.24
CA ALA A 285 -14.45 23.73 -24.12
C ALA A 285 -15.93 23.60 -24.54
N THR A 286 -16.86 23.87 -23.63
CA THR A 286 -18.30 23.65 -23.87
C THR A 286 -19.06 24.95 -24.12
N GLY A 287 -18.51 26.11 -23.77
CA GLY A 287 -19.16 27.41 -23.83
C GLY A 287 -20.29 27.58 -22.81
N ILE A 288 -20.48 26.61 -21.91
CA ILE A 288 -21.51 26.64 -20.87
C ILE A 288 -20.97 27.42 -19.68
N ALA A 289 -21.76 28.36 -19.19
CA ALA A 289 -21.46 29.09 -17.97
C ALA A 289 -21.84 28.23 -16.75
N ALA A 290 -20.89 28.05 -15.83
CA ALA A 290 -21.07 27.32 -14.59
C ALA A 290 -20.76 28.22 -13.40
N LYS A 291 -21.59 28.14 -12.36
CA LYS A 291 -21.36 28.87 -11.10
C LYS A 291 -20.37 28.10 -10.24
N VAL A 292 -19.21 28.69 -9.98
CA VAL A 292 -18.12 28.08 -9.20
C VAL A 292 -17.94 28.83 -7.89
N VAL A 293 -17.81 28.10 -6.79
CA VAL A 293 -17.51 28.66 -5.48
C VAL A 293 -16.04 29.07 -5.46
N ILE A 294 -15.77 30.36 -5.30
CA ILE A 294 -14.40 30.90 -5.22
C ILE A 294 -13.94 30.98 -3.77
N ASP A 295 -12.64 31.08 -3.52
CA ASP A 295 -12.13 31.23 -2.14
C ASP A 295 -12.58 32.56 -1.50
N TRP A 296 -13.71 32.49 -0.81
CA TRP A 296 -14.36 33.60 -0.15
C TRP A 296 -13.56 34.13 1.05
N LYS A 297 -12.65 33.32 1.62
CA LYS A 297 -11.90 33.71 2.82
C LYS A 297 -10.72 34.62 2.50
N GLN A 298 -10.23 34.62 1.26
CA GLN A 298 -9.22 35.58 0.79
C GLN A 298 -9.83 36.95 0.49
N GLN A 299 -11.16 37.04 0.38
CA GLN A 299 -11.84 38.28 0.11
C GLN A 299 -12.10 39.11 1.38
N PRO A 300 -11.91 40.44 1.35
CA PRO A 300 -12.01 41.32 2.52
C PRO A 300 -13.41 41.39 3.17
N ARG A 301 -14.43 40.75 2.59
CA ARG A 301 -15.81 40.65 3.14
C ARG A 301 -16.34 39.22 3.25
N GLY A 302 -15.54 38.20 2.91
CA GLY A 302 -16.01 36.82 2.91
C GLY A 302 -15.56 36.00 4.12
N ALA A 303 -14.68 36.49 4.99
CA ALA A 303 -14.10 35.68 6.08
C ALA A 303 -15.12 34.98 7.01
N GLU A 304 -16.31 35.56 7.22
CA GLU A 304 -17.39 34.98 8.04
C GLU A 304 -18.38 34.12 7.26
N LEU A 305 -18.36 34.17 5.92
CA LEU A 305 -19.29 33.41 5.08
C LEU A 305 -19.04 31.90 5.23
N LYS A 306 -20.13 31.12 5.26
CA LYS A 306 -20.09 29.66 5.20
C LYS A 306 -20.98 29.18 4.05
N PRO A 307 -20.49 29.29 2.80
CA PRO A 307 -21.24 28.92 1.60
C PRO A 307 -21.84 27.53 1.75
N ARG A 308 -23.16 27.46 1.61
CA ARG A 308 -23.92 26.22 1.74
C ARG A 308 -25.19 26.27 0.90
N VAL A 309 -25.63 25.11 0.46
CA VAL A 309 -26.98 24.90 -0.07
C VAL A 309 -27.84 24.35 1.04
N THR A 310 -29.00 24.96 1.28
CA THR A 310 -29.99 24.46 2.24
C THR A 310 -31.25 24.05 1.50
N LEU A 311 -31.94 23.01 1.98
CA LEU A 311 -33.25 22.67 1.44
C LEU A 311 -34.38 23.27 2.27
N ARG A 312 -35.30 23.95 1.60
CA ARG A 312 -36.51 24.51 2.20
C ARG A 312 -37.75 23.74 1.75
N ASP A 313 -38.75 23.70 2.62
CA ASP A 313 -40.09 23.27 2.25
C ASP A 313 -40.88 24.39 1.56
N GLU A 314 -42.13 24.10 1.17
CA GLU A 314 -43.03 25.08 0.54
C GLU A 314 -43.39 26.26 1.45
N THR A 315 -43.16 26.14 2.77
CA THR A 315 -43.39 27.19 3.77
C THR A 315 -42.15 28.03 4.06
N GLY A 316 -41.00 27.66 3.48
CA GLY A 316 -39.72 28.35 3.64
C GLY A 316 -38.89 27.90 4.85
N GLU A 317 -39.34 26.88 5.60
CA GLU A 317 -38.58 26.30 6.72
C GLU A 317 -37.53 25.29 6.24
N ILE A 318 -36.44 25.14 6.99
CA ILE A 318 -35.35 24.23 6.62
C ILE A 318 -35.78 22.79 6.89
N ILE A 319 -35.69 21.95 5.86
CA ILE A 319 -36.03 20.54 5.94
C ILE A 319 -35.03 19.83 6.87
N ARG A 320 -35.54 18.95 7.74
CA ARG A 320 -34.72 18.08 8.58
C ARG A 320 -34.49 16.72 7.93
N LEU A 321 -33.23 16.28 7.94
CA LEU A 321 -32.80 14.95 7.51
C LEU A 321 -33.25 13.88 8.51
N ASP A 322 -33.18 12.62 8.11
CA ASP A 322 -33.67 11.49 8.92
C ASP A 322 -32.83 11.26 10.19
N ASN A 323 -31.60 11.77 10.19
CA ASN A 323 -30.68 11.77 11.33
C ASN A 323 -30.93 12.93 12.34
N GLY A 324 -31.97 13.75 12.12
CA GLY A 324 -32.35 14.87 12.98
C GLY A 324 -31.56 16.17 12.75
N THR A 325 -30.57 16.19 11.85
CA THR A 325 -29.87 17.42 11.46
C THR A 325 -30.64 18.18 10.38
N GLU A 326 -30.37 19.47 10.26
CA GLU A 326 -30.92 20.28 9.18
C GLU A 326 -30.24 19.95 7.85
N ALA A 327 -30.99 19.95 6.74
CA ALA A 327 -30.50 19.69 5.38
C ALA A 327 -29.63 20.84 4.87
N ARG A 328 -28.39 20.92 5.40
CA ARG A 328 -27.39 21.93 5.12
C ARG A 328 -26.16 21.28 4.49
N TYR A 329 -25.87 21.63 3.25
CA TYR A 329 -24.77 21.07 2.48
C TYR A 329 -23.68 22.14 2.30
N PHE A 330 -22.61 22.06 3.07
CA PHE A 330 -21.50 23.00 2.98
C PHE A 330 -20.69 22.79 1.70
N LEU A 331 -20.29 23.89 1.07
CA LEU A 331 -19.51 23.86 -0.15
C LEU A 331 -18.04 24.19 0.15
N SER A 332 -17.12 23.52 -0.55
CA SER A 332 -15.71 23.90 -0.58
C SER A 332 -15.46 24.94 -1.66
N ALA A 333 -14.30 25.60 -1.61
CA ALA A 333 -13.79 26.30 -2.78
C ALA A 333 -13.69 25.32 -3.97
N ASP A 334 -13.80 25.86 -5.18
CA ASP A 334 -13.83 25.17 -6.46
C ASP A 334 -15.03 24.24 -6.69
N ALA A 335 -15.97 24.18 -5.75
CA ALA A 335 -17.21 23.44 -5.96
C ALA A 335 -18.03 24.10 -7.08
N ILE A 336 -18.42 23.30 -8.08
CA ILE A 336 -19.24 23.71 -9.21
C ILE A 336 -20.70 23.43 -8.85
N LEU A 337 -21.51 24.48 -8.74
CA LEU A 337 -22.93 24.37 -8.44
C LEU A 337 -23.66 23.76 -9.62
N SER A 338 -24.49 22.75 -9.34
CA SER A 338 -25.31 22.04 -10.35
C SER A 338 -26.78 22.45 -10.32
N VAL A 339 -27.17 23.30 -9.37
CA VAL A 339 -28.55 23.77 -9.16
C VAL A 339 -28.61 25.29 -9.08
N GLU A 340 -29.78 25.84 -9.39
CA GLU A 340 -30.11 27.26 -9.25
C GLU A 340 -30.86 27.53 -7.93
N PRO A 341 -30.75 28.74 -7.35
CA PRO A 341 -31.56 29.11 -6.19
C PRO A 341 -33.06 29.11 -6.54
N GLY A 342 -33.88 28.52 -5.68
CA GLY A 342 -35.31 28.33 -5.91
C GLY A 342 -35.67 27.11 -6.76
N GLN A 343 -34.70 26.34 -7.23
CA GLN A 343 -34.95 25.12 -7.99
C GLN A 343 -35.48 24.01 -7.06
N MET A 344 -36.53 23.32 -7.49
CA MET A 344 -37.01 22.11 -6.84
C MET A 344 -36.04 20.96 -7.15
N VAL A 345 -35.51 20.33 -6.12
CA VAL A 345 -34.62 19.17 -6.20
C VAL A 345 -35.28 17.97 -5.57
N HIS A 346 -35.00 16.78 -6.11
CA HIS A 346 -35.41 15.51 -5.53
C HIS A 346 -34.27 14.88 -4.74
N ALA A 347 -34.63 13.97 -3.84
CA ALA A 347 -33.64 13.16 -3.16
C ALA A 347 -32.78 12.40 -4.17
N GLY A 348 -31.47 12.30 -4.00
CA GLY A 348 -30.55 11.72 -4.98
C GLY A 348 -30.06 12.67 -6.09
N ASP A 349 -30.58 13.92 -6.15
CA ASP A 349 -30.07 14.93 -7.09
C ASP A 349 -28.75 15.56 -6.59
N VAL A 350 -27.89 15.90 -7.54
CA VAL A 350 -26.58 16.51 -7.28
C VAL A 350 -26.74 18.02 -7.13
N LEU A 351 -26.43 18.55 -5.95
CA LEU A 351 -26.45 19.99 -5.64
C LEU A 351 -25.20 20.71 -6.16
N ALA A 352 -24.04 20.08 -6.01
CA ALA A 352 -22.76 20.61 -6.47
C ALA A 352 -21.76 19.48 -6.74
N ARG A 353 -20.70 19.78 -7.48
CA ARG A 353 -19.62 18.85 -7.84
C ARG A 353 -18.28 19.45 -7.44
N ILE A 354 -17.49 18.71 -6.69
CA ILE A 354 -16.14 19.13 -6.30
C ILE A 354 -15.15 18.47 -7.27
N PRO A 355 -14.38 19.23 -8.07
CA PRO A 355 -13.32 18.67 -8.90
C PRO A 355 -12.30 17.94 -8.05
N ARG A 356 -11.88 16.74 -8.47
CA ARG A 356 -10.81 15.98 -7.82
C ARG A 356 -9.46 16.45 -8.34
N GLU A 357 -8.57 16.84 -7.42
CA GLU A 357 -7.18 17.15 -7.79
C GLU A 357 -6.45 15.91 -8.28
N SER A 358 -6.79 14.73 -7.74
CA SER A 358 -6.21 13.43 -8.14
C SER A 358 -6.39 13.10 -9.62
N ALA A 359 -7.43 13.64 -10.26
CA ALA A 359 -7.75 13.38 -11.66
C ALA A 359 -7.05 14.34 -12.63
N LYS A 360 -6.45 15.42 -12.10
CA LYS A 360 -5.52 16.27 -12.86
C LYS A 360 -4.19 15.52 -12.98
N THR A 361 -4.13 14.65 -13.99
CA THR A 361 -2.93 13.93 -14.45
C THR A 361 -2.39 12.90 -13.44
N ARG A 362 -2.74 11.61 -13.64
CA ARG A 362 -1.76 10.53 -13.38
C ARG A 362 -0.58 10.82 -14.30
N ASP A 363 0.38 11.58 -13.80
CA ASP A 363 1.50 12.08 -14.60
C ASP A 363 2.37 10.90 -15.04
N ILE A 364 2.15 10.46 -16.29
CA ILE A 364 2.92 9.42 -16.98
C ILE A 364 4.42 9.77 -16.95
N THR A 365 4.78 11.06 -16.81
CA THR A 365 6.18 11.52 -16.80
C THR A 365 6.87 11.46 -15.43
N GLY A 366 6.12 11.19 -14.36
CA GLY A 366 6.61 11.15 -12.97
C GLY A 366 6.94 9.77 -12.41
N GLY A 367 6.84 8.70 -13.21
CA GLY A 367 6.85 7.30 -12.74
C GLY A 367 7.99 6.94 -11.77
N LEU A 368 9.24 7.13 -12.17
CA LEU A 368 10.38 6.78 -11.30
C LEU A 368 10.47 7.65 -10.01
N PRO A 369 10.28 8.98 -10.05
CA PRO A 369 10.17 9.79 -8.83
C PRO A 369 9.15 9.25 -7.82
N ARG A 370 8.00 8.75 -8.29
CA ARG A 370 6.97 8.14 -7.43
C ARG A 370 7.45 6.83 -6.81
N VAL A 371 8.06 5.94 -7.59
CA VAL A 371 8.66 4.69 -7.08
C VAL A 371 9.74 4.98 -6.03
N ALA A 372 10.60 5.97 -6.29
CA ALA A 372 11.61 6.40 -5.34
C ALA A 372 10.99 7.00 -4.06
N GLU A 373 9.91 7.76 -4.17
CA GLU A 373 9.16 8.29 -3.01
C GLU A 373 8.63 7.15 -2.12
N LEU A 374 8.05 6.12 -2.73
CA LEU A 374 7.50 4.94 -2.05
C LEU A 374 8.59 4.13 -1.34
N PHE A 375 9.72 3.83 -2.00
CA PHE A 375 10.83 3.11 -1.38
C PHE A 375 11.57 3.94 -0.32
N GLU A 376 11.56 5.27 -0.42
CA GLU A 376 12.08 6.13 0.66
C GLU A 376 11.05 6.35 1.78
N ALA A 377 9.89 5.70 1.72
CA ALA A 377 8.78 5.86 2.65
C ALA A 377 8.40 7.33 2.88
N ARG A 378 8.60 8.20 1.87
CA ARG A 378 8.40 9.64 2.05
C ARG A 378 6.91 9.94 2.22
N LYS A 379 6.64 10.95 3.04
CA LYS A 379 5.30 11.51 3.17
C LYS A 379 4.97 12.35 1.93
N PRO A 380 3.90 12.04 1.18
CA PRO A 380 3.48 12.87 0.06
C PRO A 380 3.17 14.30 0.48
N LYS A 381 3.44 15.26 -0.41
CA LYS A 381 3.14 16.69 -0.16
C LYS A 381 1.65 16.87 0.11
N ASP A 382 0.82 16.33 -0.78
CA ASP A 382 -0.64 16.28 -0.68
C ASP A 382 -1.06 14.86 -0.28
N HIS A 383 -1.00 14.58 1.03
CA HIS A 383 -1.34 13.27 1.57
C HIS A 383 -2.75 13.23 2.12
N ALA A 384 -3.42 12.10 1.95
CA ALA A 384 -4.67 11.81 2.62
C ALA A 384 -4.43 11.50 4.11
N ILE A 385 -5.31 12.02 4.95
CA ILE A 385 -5.42 11.63 6.36
C ILE A 385 -6.44 10.50 6.42
N ILE A 386 -6.06 9.35 6.99
CA ILE A 386 -6.94 8.20 7.14
C ILE A 386 -7.53 8.15 8.56
N SER A 387 -8.75 7.62 8.68
CA SER A 387 -9.36 7.35 9.98
C SER A 387 -8.63 6.21 10.70
N GLU A 388 -8.42 6.34 12.01
CA GLU A 388 -7.76 5.29 12.82
C GLU A 388 -8.77 4.34 13.47
N SER A 389 -10.05 4.68 13.46
CA SER A 389 -11.14 3.89 14.05
C SER A 389 -12.42 4.03 13.23
N ARG A 390 -13.30 3.04 13.37
CA ARG A 390 -14.67 3.11 12.85
C ARG A 390 -15.48 4.12 13.66
N GLY A 391 -16.25 4.96 12.99
CA GLY A 391 -17.11 5.92 13.69
C GLY A 391 -17.87 6.87 12.78
N ARG A 392 -18.70 7.70 13.41
CA ARG A 392 -19.46 8.79 12.79
C ARG A 392 -18.62 10.06 12.75
N VAL A 393 -18.61 10.73 11.61
CA VAL A 393 -17.89 11.98 11.38
C VAL A 393 -18.67 13.18 11.91
N GLU A 394 -18.03 14.02 12.70
CA GLU A 394 -18.55 15.30 13.20
C GLU A 394 -17.55 16.42 12.94
N PHE A 395 -18.02 17.64 12.66
CA PHE A 395 -17.13 18.79 12.48
C PHE A 395 -17.03 19.60 13.77
N GLY A 396 -15.82 19.69 14.31
CA GLY A 396 -15.52 20.49 15.50
C GLY A 396 -15.35 21.98 15.17
N LYS A 397 -15.08 22.79 16.20
CA LYS A 397 -14.64 24.17 15.99
C LYS A 397 -13.28 24.17 15.27
N ASP A 398 -13.21 24.93 14.17
CA ASP A 398 -11.97 25.21 13.47
C ASP A 398 -10.87 25.70 14.44
N TYR A 399 -9.66 25.19 14.27
CA TYR A 399 -8.52 25.58 15.06
C TYR A 399 -7.48 26.27 14.18
N LYS A 400 -7.30 27.59 14.37
CA LYS A 400 -6.41 28.44 13.56
C LYS A 400 -6.73 28.28 12.06
N ALA A 401 -5.75 27.83 11.27
CA ALA A 401 -5.88 27.62 9.84
C ALA A 401 -6.20 26.16 9.47
N LYS A 402 -6.74 25.36 10.39
CA LYS A 402 -7.11 23.95 10.17
C LYS A 402 -8.58 23.72 10.52
N ARG A 403 -9.26 22.91 9.72
CA ARG A 403 -10.60 22.37 10.01
C ARG A 403 -10.45 21.15 10.91
N ARG A 404 -11.31 21.04 11.92
CA ARG A 404 -11.29 19.92 12.86
C ARG A 404 -12.39 18.93 12.49
N VAL A 405 -11.98 17.71 12.16
CA VAL A 405 -12.88 16.58 11.90
C VAL A 405 -12.74 15.63 13.08
N VAL A 406 -13.85 15.26 13.70
CA VAL A 406 -13.89 14.35 14.85
C VAL A 406 -14.58 13.07 14.40
N VAL A 407 -13.96 11.92 14.65
CA VAL A 407 -14.57 10.62 14.42
C VAL A 407 -15.02 10.07 15.77
N VAL A 408 -16.33 10.03 15.98
CA VAL A 408 -16.97 9.52 17.20
C VAL A 408 -17.32 8.05 17.00
N PRO A 409 -16.78 7.12 17.80
CA PRO A 409 -17.12 5.70 17.69
C PRO A 409 -18.62 5.45 17.81
N THR A 410 -19.19 4.64 16.90
CA THR A 410 -20.62 4.27 16.92
C THR A 410 -20.92 3.10 17.85
N GLU A 411 -19.91 2.29 18.18
CA GLU A 411 -20.03 1.09 19.00
C GLU A 411 -18.90 1.09 20.06
N GLY A 412 -19.27 1.03 21.34
CA GLY A 412 -18.35 0.95 22.48
C GLY A 412 -18.05 2.28 23.18
N ASP A 413 -17.31 2.21 24.30
CA ASP A 413 -16.90 3.35 25.14
C ASP A 413 -15.58 3.99 24.63
N GLY A 414 -15.44 4.06 23.31
CA GLY A 414 -14.22 4.56 22.66
C GLY A 414 -14.13 6.09 22.69
N GLU A 415 -12.95 6.63 22.95
CA GLU A 415 -12.72 8.07 22.92
C GLU A 415 -12.82 8.64 21.48
N PRO A 416 -13.50 9.79 21.28
CA PRO A 416 -13.52 10.48 19.99
C PRO A 416 -12.11 10.87 19.53
N ARG A 417 -11.79 10.59 18.26
CA ARG A 417 -10.50 10.97 17.67
C ARG A 417 -10.61 12.23 16.83
N GLU A 418 -9.70 13.17 17.06
CA GLU A 418 -9.67 14.45 16.36
C GLU A 418 -8.60 14.50 15.27
N TYR A 419 -8.98 14.92 14.07
CA TYR A 419 -8.14 15.09 12.90
C TYR A 419 -8.14 16.54 12.45
N LEU A 420 -6.95 17.09 12.20
CA LEU A 420 -6.78 18.49 11.80
C LEU A 420 -6.40 18.60 10.32
N ILE A 421 -7.38 18.96 9.49
CA ILE A 421 -7.22 19.10 8.04
C ILE A 421 -6.83 20.54 7.69
N PRO A 422 -5.75 20.79 6.91
CA PRO A 422 -5.40 22.14 6.46
C PRO A 422 -6.54 22.82 5.69
N ARG A 423 -6.75 24.12 5.91
CA ARG A 423 -7.71 24.90 5.12
C ARG A 423 -7.29 24.94 3.64
N GLY A 424 -8.28 24.89 2.75
CA GLY A 424 -8.08 24.88 1.29
C GLY A 424 -7.98 23.49 0.67
N LYS A 425 -7.91 22.42 1.48
CA LYS A 425 -7.95 21.05 0.98
C LYS A 425 -9.39 20.50 0.91
N HIS A 426 -9.65 19.69 -0.12
CA HIS A 426 -10.94 19.03 -0.30
C HIS A 426 -11.09 17.89 0.72
N ILE A 427 -12.08 18.03 1.59
CA ILE A 427 -12.48 17.01 2.54
C ILE A 427 -13.34 16.02 1.77
N SER A 428 -12.98 14.74 1.84
CA SER A 428 -13.72 13.71 1.13
C SER A 428 -15.05 13.43 1.81
N VAL A 429 -15.12 13.54 3.15
CA VAL A 429 -16.26 13.16 4.02
C VAL A 429 -17.20 14.33 4.40
N GLN A 430 -18.45 14.00 4.74
CA GLN A 430 -19.48 14.93 5.21
C GLN A 430 -19.88 14.65 6.67
N GLU A 431 -20.64 15.59 7.25
CA GLU A 431 -21.10 15.49 8.64
C GLU A 431 -22.15 14.38 8.76
N GLY A 432 -21.93 13.46 9.69
CA GLY A 432 -22.77 12.29 9.89
C GLY A 432 -22.37 11.05 9.09
N ASP A 433 -21.39 11.13 8.19
CA ASP A 433 -20.86 9.96 7.47
C ASP A 433 -20.29 8.92 8.44
N ILE A 434 -20.48 7.63 8.14
CA ILE A 434 -19.83 6.53 8.85
C ILE A 434 -18.58 6.12 8.08
N VAL A 435 -17.43 6.15 8.75
CA VAL A 435 -16.12 5.76 8.19
C VAL A 435 -15.60 4.52 8.90
N GLU A 436 -14.86 3.68 8.17
CA GLU A 436 -14.12 2.55 8.72
C GLU A 436 -12.66 2.94 9.02
N ALA A 437 -11.94 2.11 9.79
CA ALA A 437 -10.51 2.30 9.98
C ALA A 437 -9.77 2.18 8.64
N GLY A 438 -8.91 3.14 8.33
CA GLY A 438 -8.18 3.26 7.06
C GLY A 438 -8.86 4.11 5.99
N ASP A 439 -10.13 4.52 6.18
CA ASP A 439 -10.82 5.34 5.17
C ASP A 439 -10.23 6.77 5.11
N PRO A 440 -9.98 7.32 3.90
CA PRO A 440 -9.43 8.65 3.74
C PRO A 440 -10.48 9.73 4.03
N LEU A 441 -10.13 10.66 4.92
CA LEU A 441 -10.94 11.82 5.33
C LEU A 441 -10.74 13.04 4.41
N MET A 442 -9.68 13.05 3.60
CA MET A 442 -9.40 14.07 2.60
C MET A 442 -8.80 13.45 1.35
N ASP A 443 -8.91 14.15 0.21
CA ASP A 443 -8.30 13.70 -1.04
C ASP A 443 -6.77 13.73 -0.97
N GLY A 444 -6.13 12.81 -1.70
CA GLY A 444 -4.67 12.65 -1.74
C GLY A 444 -4.20 11.21 -1.54
N ASN A 445 -2.89 11.03 -1.62
CA ASN A 445 -2.29 9.70 -1.46
C ASN A 445 -2.10 9.36 0.02
N PRO A 446 -2.48 8.17 0.49
CA PRO A 446 -2.30 7.80 1.88
C PRO A 446 -0.82 7.68 2.23
N VAL A 447 -0.48 8.04 3.47
CA VAL A 447 0.90 7.97 3.97
C VAL A 447 1.23 6.53 4.37
N PRO A 448 2.32 5.92 3.85
CA PRO A 448 2.70 4.55 4.22
C PRO A 448 2.83 4.32 5.73
N HIS A 449 3.36 5.29 6.47
CA HIS A 449 3.49 5.22 7.93
C HIS A 449 2.14 5.14 8.65
N ASP A 450 1.13 5.87 8.17
CA ASP A 450 -0.21 5.83 8.77
C ASP A 450 -0.91 4.51 8.43
N ILE A 451 -0.73 3.99 7.21
CA ILE A 451 -1.22 2.66 6.83
C ILE A 451 -0.64 1.57 7.75
N LEU A 452 0.67 1.60 8.02
CA LEU A 452 1.30 0.63 8.93
C LEU A 452 0.71 0.71 10.35
N ARG A 453 0.52 1.93 10.88
CA ARG A 453 0.01 2.15 12.24
C ARG A 453 -1.44 1.70 12.39
N VAL A 454 -2.28 1.94 11.38
CA VAL A 454 -3.73 1.71 11.46
C VAL A 454 -4.13 0.32 10.95
N LEU A 455 -3.59 -0.09 9.80
CA LEU A 455 -4.02 -1.30 9.08
C LEU A 455 -3.00 -2.46 9.18
N GLY A 456 -1.79 -2.20 9.67
CA GLY A 456 -0.76 -3.20 9.87
C GLY A 456 0.08 -3.52 8.63
N VAL A 457 0.92 -4.56 8.76
CA VAL A 457 1.97 -4.91 7.77
C VAL A 457 1.38 -5.44 6.46
N GLU A 458 0.34 -6.28 6.51
CA GLU A 458 -0.25 -6.87 5.30
C GLU A 458 -0.89 -5.81 4.39
N ALA A 459 -1.61 -4.86 4.98
CA ALA A 459 -2.22 -3.74 4.25
C ALA A 459 -1.15 -2.79 3.66
N LEU A 460 -0.10 -2.48 4.44
CA LEU A 460 1.03 -1.70 3.94
C LEU A 460 1.71 -2.40 2.75
N ALA A 461 1.97 -3.69 2.87
CA ALA A 461 2.62 -4.47 1.82
C ALA A 461 1.79 -4.47 0.54
N SER A 462 0.49 -4.74 0.66
CA SER A 462 -0.44 -4.73 -0.47
C SER A 462 -0.51 -3.36 -1.14
N TYR A 463 -0.52 -2.28 -0.35
CA TYR A 463 -0.47 -0.90 -0.86
C TYR A 463 0.84 -0.61 -1.61
N LEU A 464 2.00 -0.91 -1.01
CA LEU A 464 3.31 -0.67 -1.64
C LEU A 464 3.47 -1.48 -2.93
N ILE A 465 3.09 -2.76 -2.91
CA ILE A 465 3.13 -3.63 -4.10
C ILE A 465 2.24 -3.06 -5.19
N SER A 466 0.98 -2.73 -4.87
CA SER A 466 0.04 -2.19 -5.86
C SER A 466 0.54 -0.87 -6.45
N GLU A 467 0.89 0.12 -5.62
CA GLU A 467 1.34 1.44 -6.10
C GLU A 467 2.60 1.37 -6.96
N ILE A 468 3.57 0.53 -6.58
CA ILE A 468 4.80 0.36 -7.34
C ILE A 468 4.51 -0.39 -8.65
N GLN A 469 3.71 -1.47 -8.60
CA GLN A 469 3.32 -2.23 -9.78
C GLN A 469 2.54 -1.38 -10.77
N ASP A 470 1.61 -0.55 -10.33
CA ASP A 470 0.86 0.39 -11.17
C ASP A 470 1.80 1.24 -12.03
N VAL A 471 2.88 1.75 -11.43
CA VAL A 471 3.85 2.57 -12.16
C VAL A 471 4.59 1.76 -13.22
N TYR A 472 5.03 0.54 -12.91
CA TYR A 472 5.70 -0.33 -13.89
C TYR A 472 4.74 -0.81 -15.00
N ARG A 473 3.51 -1.17 -14.63
CA ARG A 473 2.47 -1.65 -15.54
C ARG A 473 2.01 -0.56 -16.50
N LEU A 474 1.84 0.68 -16.02
CA LEU A 474 1.54 1.85 -16.86
C LEU A 474 2.58 2.03 -17.99
N GLN A 475 3.79 1.56 -17.77
CA GLN A 475 4.89 1.64 -18.73
C GLN A 475 5.15 0.32 -19.49
N GLY A 476 4.26 -0.66 -19.34
CA GLY A 476 4.34 -1.96 -20.03
C GLY A 476 5.41 -2.91 -19.48
N VAL A 477 5.96 -2.65 -18.30
CA VAL A 477 6.89 -3.56 -17.62
C VAL A 477 6.12 -4.38 -16.60
N ARG A 478 6.24 -5.71 -16.68
CA ARG A 478 5.72 -6.64 -15.67
C ARG A 478 6.85 -7.07 -14.74
N ILE A 479 6.68 -6.87 -13.44
CA ILE A 479 7.58 -7.34 -12.39
C ILE A 479 6.77 -8.29 -11.52
N ASN A 480 7.38 -9.32 -10.93
CA ASN A 480 6.69 -10.17 -9.97
C ASN A 480 6.67 -9.52 -8.58
N ASP A 481 5.53 -9.60 -7.89
CA ASP A 481 5.31 -9.02 -6.55
C ASP A 481 6.40 -9.41 -5.54
N LYS A 482 6.95 -10.63 -5.65
CA LYS A 482 7.98 -11.13 -4.74
C LYS A 482 9.21 -10.24 -4.66
N HIS A 483 9.57 -9.53 -5.73
CA HIS A 483 10.73 -8.64 -5.73
C HIS A 483 10.45 -7.40 -4.87
N ILE A 484 9.24 -6.83 -4.96
CA ILE A 484 8.85 -5.67 -4.15
C ILE A 484 8.69 -6.10 -2.69
N GLU A 485 8.15 -7.28 -2.42
CA GLU A 485 8.05 -7.86 -1.08
C GLU A 485 9.42 -8.01 -0.40
N VAL A 486 10.44 -8.46 -1.16
CA VAL A 486 11.81 -8.56 -0.65
C VAL A 486 12.32 -7.20 -0.20
N ILE A 487 12.09 -6.12 -0.97
CA ILE A 487 12.50 -4.77 -0.57
C ILE A 487 11.67 -4.26 0.63
N ALA A 488 10.36 -4.48 0.62
CA ALA A 488 9.47 -4.06 1.70
C ALA A 488 9.81 -4.75 3.03
N ARG A 489 10.28 -6.01 3.01
CA ARG A 489 10.81 -6.71 4.21
C ARG A 489 11.98 -5.95 4.81
N GLN A 490 12.89 -5.45 3.98
CA GLN A 490 14.06 -4.73 4.45
C GLN A 490 13.72 -3.34 5.00
N MET A 491 12.63 -2.74 4.54
CA MET A 491 12.11 -1.48 5.08
C MET A 491 11.46 -1.64 6.46
N LEU A 492 11.14 -2.87 6.90
CA LEU A 492 10.45 -3.21 8.16
C LEU A 492 11.37 -3.94 9.16
N GLN A 493 12.68 -3.71 9.08
CA GLN A 493 13.67 -4.36 9.96
C GLN A 493 13.74 -3.78 11.38
N LYS A 494 13.10 -2.63 11.64
CA LYS A 494 13.14 -1.96 12.95
C LYS A 494 11.79 -1.99 13.64
N VAL A 495 11.83 -2.05 14.96
CA VAL A 495 10.68 -1.94 15.85
C VAL A 495 10.94 -0.84 16.86
N GLU A 496 9.89 -0.12 17.25
CA GLU A 496 9.91 0.89 18.31
C GLU A 496 9.27 0.31 19.57
N ILE A 497 10.01 0.32 20.67
CA ILE A 497 9.57 -0.28 21.92
C ILE A 497 8.48 0.59 22.55
N THR A 498 7.32 -0.01 22.82
CA THR A 498 6.17 0.62 23.46
C THR A 498 6.13 0.33 24.96
N ASP A 499 6.42 -0.91 25.34
CA ASP A 499 6.56 -1.34 26.73
C ASP A 499 7.83 -2.21 26.82
N PRO A 500 8.84 -1.83 27.61
CA PRO A 500 10.06 -2.63 27.75
C PRO A 500 9.85 -3.91 28.57
N GLY A 501 8.72 -4.07 29.26
CA GLY A 501 8.50 -5.22 30.13
C GLY A 501 9.57 -5.28 31.23
N ASP A 502 10.16 -6.46 31.42
CA ASP A 502 11.28 -6.66 32.36
C ASP A 502 12.64 -6.79 31.62
N THR A 503 12.67 -6.44 30.34
CA THR A 503 13.88 -6.49 29.49
C THR A 503 14.77 -5.25 29.68
N THR A 504 15.90 -5.21 28.97
CA THR A 504 16.83 -4.07 29.00
C THR A 504 16.43 -2.89 28.10
N PHE A 505 15.31 -2.99 27.38
CA PHE A 505 14.88 -1.96 26.44
C PHE A 505 14.37 -0.70 27.14
N LEU A 506 14.36 0.41 26.40
CA LEU A 506 13.75 1.67 26.81
C LEU A 506 12.53 2.02 25.96
N VAL A 507 11.53 2.66 26.57
CA VAL A 507 10.36 3.17 25.83
C VAL A 507 10.80 4.17 24.76
N GLY A 508 10.35 3.96 23.52
CA GLY A 508 10.71 4.78 22.35
C GLY A 508 12.06 4.43 21.72
N GLU A 509 12.78 3.43 22.23
CA GLU A 509 13.99 2.91 21.61
C GLU A 509 13.66 2.23 20.27
N GLN A 510 14.50 2.45 19.25
CA GLN A 510 14.40 1.73 17.97
C GLN A 510 15.40 0.58 17.95
N ALA A 511 14.89 -0.64 18.12
CA ALA A 511 15.69 -1.85 18.09
C ALA A 511 15.58 -2.57 16.74
N ASP A 512 16.58 -3.39 16.44
CA ASP A 512 16.51 -4.34 15.34
C ASP A 512 15.46 -5.42 15.65
N ARG A 513 14.58 -5.74 14.69
CA ARG A 513 13.49 -6.70 14.92
C ARG A 513 14.01 -8.05 15.42
N LEU A 514 15.11 -8.52 14.85
CA LEU A 514 15.71 -9.80 15.23
C LEU A 514 16.30 -9.77 16.64
N GLU A 515 16.92 -8.66 17.03
CA GLU A 515 17.45 -8.46 18.39
C GLU A 515 16.31 -8.40 19.41
N PHE A 516 15.22 -7.70 19.07
CA PHE A 516 14.00 -7.67 19.86
C PHE A 516 13.41 -9.08 20.05
N ASP A 517 13.28 -9.85 18.98
CA ASP A 517 12.78 -11.23 19.04
C ASP A 517 13.68 -12.12 19.92
N GLU A 518 15.01 -12.00 19.81
CA GLU A 518 15.98 -12.76 20.61
C GLU A 518 15.95 -12.40 22.11
N ILE A 519 15.85 -11.12 22.44
CA ILE A 519 15.77 -10.65 23.83
C ILE A 519 14.44 -11.10 24.46
N ASN A 520 13.34 -11.03 23.71
CA ASN A 520 12.04 -11.51 24.18
C ASN A 520 12.00 -13.03 24.38
N GLU A 521 12.58 -13.81 23.47
CA GLU A 521 12.74 -15.25 23.66
C GLU A 521 13.52 -15.56 24.96
N LYS A 522 14.56 -14.78 25.26
CA LYS A 522 15.37 -14.94 26.47
C LYS A 522 14.57 -14.59 27.73
N ALA A 523 13.85 -13.47 27.73
CA ALA A 523 13.00 -13.06 28.85
C ALA A 523 11.91 -14.11 29.14
N LEU A 524 11.28 -14.64 28.09
CA LEU A 524 10.28 -15.72 28.22
C LEU A 524 10.88 -16.99 28.85
N ARG A 525 12.11 -17.38 28.47
CA ARG A 525 12.81 -18.52 29.09
C ARG A 525 13.12 -18.28 30.57
N GLN A 526 13.23 -17.02 30.99
CA GLN A 526 13.48 -16.61 32.37
C GLN A 526 12.19 -16.36 33.16
N ASN A 527 11.00 -16.59 32.56
CA ASN A 527 9.69 -16.25 33.10
C ASN A 527 9.53 -14.75 33.43
N GLU A 528 10.24 -13.90 32.70
CA GLU A 528 10.15 -12.44 32.77
C GLU A 528 9.11 -11.92 31.76
N ARG A 529 8.58 -10.70 31.98
CA ARG A 529 7.64 -10.11 31.03
C ARG A 529 8.37 -9.64 29.76
N PRO A 530 8.00 -10.12 28.56
CA PRO A 530 8.63 -9.69 27.31
C PRO A 530 8.27 -8.23 27.00
N ALA A 531 9.13 -7.59 26.22
CA ALA A 531 8.88 -6.25 25.69
C ALA A 531 7.83 -6.28 24.56
N GLN A 532 7.05 -5.21 24.45
CA GLN A 532 6.11 -4.96 23.36
C GLN A 532 6.64 -3.85 22.46
N ALA A 533 6.50 -4.03 21.15
CA ALA A 533 6.99 -3.06 20.18
C ALA A 533 6.06 -2.95 18.97
N THR A 534 6.10 -1.80 18.31
CA THR A 534 5.40 -1.54 17.05
C THR A 534 6.39 -1.48 15.89
N PRO A 535 6.07 -2.05 14.71
CA PRO A 535 6.97 -2.00 13.56
C PRO A 535 7.15 -0.57 13.07
N VAL A 536 8.37 -0.25 12.64
CA VAL A 536 8.73 1.06 12.09
C VAL A 536 9.08 0.90 10.62
N LEU A 537 8.37 1.64 9.77
CA LEU A 537 8.71 1.75 8.36
C LEU A 537 9.89 2.70 8.18
N GLN A 538 10.96 2.24 7.53
CA GLN A 538 12.09 3.07 7.17
C GLN A 538 12.27 3.15 5.66
N GLY A 539 12.61 4.33 5.15
CA GLY A 539 13.06 4.48 3.77
C GLY A 539 14.37 3.74 3.54
N ILE A 540 14.59 3.25 2.32
CA ILE A 540 15.77 2.43 1.96
C ILE A 540 17.11 3.11 2.29
N THR A 541 17.21 4.44 2.22
CA THR A 541 18.43 5.17 2.59
C THR A 541 18.70 5.12 4.09
N LYS A 542 17.67 5.23 4.92
CA LYS A 542 17.82 5.16 6.38
C LYS A 542 18.08 3.72 6.82
N ALA A 543 17.38 2.77 6.23
CA ALA A 543 17.56 1.34 6.49
C ALA A 543 18.99 0.87 6.17
N SER A 544 19.57 1.31 5.04
CA SER A 544 20.94 0.92 4.66
C SER A 544 22.05 1.52 5.54
N LEU A 545 21.79 2.64 6.22
CA LEU A 545 22.73 3.27 7.15
C LEU A 545 22.70 2.63 8.55
N GLN A 546 21.61 1.94 8.89
CA GLN A 546 21.37 1.34 10.20
C GLN A 546 21.52 -0.19 10.19
N THR A 547 22.27 -0.72 9.22
CA THR A 547 22.60 -2.15 9.15
C THR A 547 23.53 -2.57 10.29
N ARG A 548 23.51 -3.86 10.64
CA ARG A 548 24.40 -4.42 11.69
C ARG A 548 25.88 -4.29 11.32
N SER A 549 26.21 -4.52 10.04
CA SER A 549 27.58 -4.33 9.55
C SER A 549 27.90 -2.84 9.40
N PHE A 550 28.85 -2.36 10.19
CA PHE A 550 29.38 -1.00 10.02
C PHE A 550 30.29 -0.90 8.79
N ILE A 551 30.93 -1.99 8.36
CA ILE A 551 31.74 -2.03 7.13
C ILE A 551 30.86 -1.80 5.90
N SER A 552 29.72 -2.49 5.84
CA SER A 552 28.73 -2.31 4.77
C SER A 552 28.13 -0.90 4.80
N ALA A 553 27.69 -0.42 5.96
CA ALA A 553 27.11 0.92 6.11
C ALA A 553 28.12 2.03 5.72
N ALA A 554 29.39 1.90 6.13
CA ALA A 554 30.44 2.89 5.86
C ALA A 554 30.76 3.04 4.35
N SER A 555 30.52 2.01 3.56
CA SER A 555 30.71 2.02 2.09
C SER A 555 29.61 2.78 1.33
N PHE A 556 28.45 3.01 1.96
CA PHE A 556 27.28 3.58 1.31
C PHE A 556 27.34 5.11 1.30
N GLN A 557 27.05 5.73 2.46
CA GLN A 557 27.03 7.19 2.67
C GLN A 557 27.39 7.52 4.12
N GLU A 558 27.71 8.79 4.38
CA GLU A 558 27.99 9.30 5.73
C GLU A 558 29.08 8.51 6.49
N THR A 559 30.13 8.08 5.77
CA THR A 559 31.22 7.23 6.28
C THR A 559 31.79 7.72 7.61
N THR A 560 32.03 9.03 7.76
CA THR A 560 32.54 9.60 9.01
C THR A 560 31.60 9.34 10.19
N ARG A 561 30.29 9.55 10.03
CA ARG A 561 29.30 9.33 11.08
C ARG A 561 29.26 7.86 11.50
N VAL A 562 29.22 6.96 10.52
CA VAL A 562 29.16 5.50 10.75
C VAL A 562 30.41 5.01 11.49
N LEU A 563 31.60 5.42 11.05
CA LEU A 563 32.86 4.99 11.67
C LEU A 563 33.04 5.58 13.07
N THR A 564 32.62 6.83 13.30
CA THR A 564 32.65 7.43 14.65
C THR A 564 31.74 6.66 15.61
N GLU A 565 30.51 6.35 15.21
CA GLU A 565 29.58 5.58 16.05
C GLU A 565 30.12 4.17 16.34
N ALA A 566 30.67 3.49 15.32
CA ALA A 566 31.28 2.18 15.47
C ALA A 566 32.50 2.21 16.41
N ALA A 567 33.34 3.23 16.32
CA ALA A 567 34.50 3.40 17.18
C ALA A 567 34.12 3.69 18.64
N VAL A 568 33.15 4.59 18.87
CA VAL A 568 32.65 4.93 20.22
C VAL A 568 32.00 3.72 20.88
N SER A 569 31.26 2.93 20.11
CA SER A 569 30.55 1.74 20.63
C SER A 569 31.43 0.48 20.67
N GLY A 570 32.65 0.53 20.12
CA GLY A 570 33.51 -0.65 19.99
C GLY A 570 32.90 -1.79 19.17
N LYS A 571 32.13 -1.47 18.11
CA LYS A 571 31.40 -2.47 17.30
C LYS A 571 32.37 -3.47 16.67
N ARG A 572 31.93 -4.74 16.61
CA ARG A 572 32.61 -5.83 15.90
C ARG A 572 31.74 -6.29 14.74
N ASP A 573 32.37 -6.58 13.61
CA ASP A 573 31.67 -7.04 12.40
C ASP A 573 31.87 -8.55 12.23
N GLU A 574 30.77 -9.28 12.03
CA GLU A 574 30.78 -10.73 11.86
C GLU A 574 31.01 -11.17 10.41
N LEU A 575 31.02 -10.24 9.45
CA LEU A 575 31.18 -10.51 8.02
C LEU A 575 30.11 -11.50 7.50
N SER A 576 28.86 -11.29 7.91
CA SER A 576 27.73 -12.16 7.53
C SER A 576 27.09 -11.80 6.19
N GLY A 577 27.33 -10.59 5.69
CA GLY A 577 26.76 -10.04 4.47
C GLY A 577 27.68 -10.15 3.26
N LEU A 578 27.15 -9.75 2.10
CA LEU A 578 27.90 -9.80 0.84
C LEU A 578 29.03 -8.77 0.81
N LYS A 579 28.72 -7.53 1.20
CA LYS A 579 29.60 -6.40 0.92
C LYS A 579 30.85 -6.41 1.78
N GLU A 580 30.72 -6.75 3.07
CA GLU A 580 31.89 -6.84 3.95
C GLU A 580 32.89 -7.88 3.45
N ASN A 581 32.40 -9.03 2.98
CA ASN A 581 33.27 -10.08 2.43
C ASN A 581 33.95 -9.64 1.12
N VAL A 582 33.24 -8.90 0.26
CA VAL A 582 33.86 -8.31 -0.95
C VAL A 582 34.96 -7.32 -0.57
N ILE A 583 34.70 -6.42 0.40
CA ILE A 583 35.66 -5.39 0.83
C ILE A 583 36.92 -6.02 1.44
N VAL A 584 36.77 -7.07 2.24
CA VAL A 584 37.87 -7.76 2.93
C VAL A 584 38.56 -8.80 2.02
N GLY A 585 38.00 -9.11 0.85
CA GLY A 585 38.55 -10.09 -0.10
C GLY A 585 38.30 -11.56 0.28
N ARG A 586 37.20 -11.84 1.00
CA ARG A 586 36.74 -13.20 1.32
C ARG A 586 35.68 -13.68 0.34
N LEU A 587 35.39 -14.98 0.36
CA LEU A 587 34.25 -15.53 -0.37
C LEU A 587 32.96 -14.96 0.20
N ILE A 588 32.08 -14.47 -0.68
CA ILE A 588 30.75 -13.99 -0.28
C ILE A 588 29.90 -15.13 0.29
N PRO A 589 29.01 -14.86 1.26
CA PRO A 589 28.17 -15.89 1.90
C PRO A 589 26.94 -16.29 1.05
N ALA A 590 27.08 -16.24 -0.28
CA ALA A 590 26.04 -16.60 -1.26
C ALA A 590 26.61 -17.57 -2.31
N GLY A 591 25.73 -18.33 -2.96
CA GLY A 591 26.07 -19.32 -3.98
C GLY A 591 27.14 -20.31 -3.51
N THR A 592 28.23 -20.44 -4.29
CA THR A 592 29.34 -21.34 -3.96
C THR A 592 30.04 -21.00 -2.65
N GLY A 593 30.06 -19.72 -2.26
CA GLY A 593 30.66 -19.30 -1.00
C GLY A 593 29.82 -19.72 0.23
N SER A 594 28.50 -19.76 0.11
CA SER A 594 27.61 -20.35 1.12
C SER A 594 27.93 -21.83 1.35
N VAL A 595 28.05 -22.60 0.26
CA VAL A 595 28.39 -24.03 0.31
C VAL A 595 29.77 -24.25 0.92
N MET A 596 30.77 -23.47 0.50
CA MET A 596 32.13 -23.56 1.07
C MET A 596 32.17 -23.23 2.56
N ASN A 597 31.38 -22.26 3.01
CA ASN A 597 31.31 -21.91 4.43
C ASN A 597 30.64 -23.02 5.25
N GLN A 598 29.58 -23.66 4.74
CA GLN A 598 28.97 -24.82 5.38
C GLN A 598 29.95 -26.00 5.46
N LEU A 599 30.67 -26.30 4.39
CA LEU A 599 31.70 -27.36 4.38
C LEU A 599 32.80 -27.08 5.40
N ARG A 600 33.25 -25.82 5.52
CA ARG A 600 34.23 -25.42 6.55
C ARG A 600 33.69 -25.55 7.96
N GLN A 601 32.43 -25.20 8.20
CA GLN A 601 31.79 -25.37 9.51
C GLN A 601 31.68 -26.86 9.88
N LEU A 602 31.23 -27.70 8.95
CA LEU A 602 31.15 -29.15 9.14
C LEU A 602 32.53 -29.77 9.39
N ALA A 603 33.56 -29.37 8.64
CA ALA A 603 34.93 -29.83 8.86
C ALA A 603 35.44 -29.42 10.25
N ALA A 604 35.27 -28.15 10.64
CA ALA A 604 35.68 -27.65 11.95
C ALA A 604 34.91 -28.26 13.14
N GLN A 605 33.67 -28.69 12.90
CA GLN A 605 32.89 -29.44 13.90
C GLN A 605 33.44 -30.86 14.06
N ARG A 606 33.68 -31.57 12.94
CA ARG A 606 34.28 -32.90 12.96
C ARG A 606 35.67 -32.91 13.58
N ASP A 607 36.48 -31.89 13.30
CA ASP A 607 37.81 -31.75 13.89
C ASP A 607 37.73 -31.56 15.42
N ARG A 608 36.70 -30.85 15.91
CA ARG A 608 36.43 -30.71 17.35
C ARG A 608 35.99 -32.02 17.98
N GLU A 609 35.03 -32.72 17.39
CA GLU A 609 34.55 -34.02 17.85
C GLU A 609 35.72 -35.03 17.92
N LEU A 610 36.55 -35.11 16.87
CA LEU A 610 37.75 -35.96 16.84
C LEU A 610 38.80 -35.58 17.89
N SER A 611 38.95 -34.28 18.19
CA SER A 611 39.86 -33.82 19.23
C SER A 611 39.35 -34.16 20.63
N GLU A 612 38.03 -34.10 20.85
CA GLU A 612 37.38 -34.48 22.11
C GLU A 612 37.47 -36.00 22.33
N GLU A 613 37.24 -36.82 21.30
CA GLU A 613 37.44 -38.27 21.35
C GLU A 613 38.90 -38.64 21.67
N LYS A 614 39.86 -37.99 21.00
CA LYS A 614 41.30 -38.21 21.29
C LYS A 614 41.69 -37.79 22.70
N ALA A 615 41.10 -36.72 23.23
CA ALA A 615 41.31 -36.30 24.61
C ALA A 615 40.68 -37.29 25.61
N GLY A 616 39.54 -37.89 25.27
CA GLY A 616 38.89 -38.96 26.04
C GLY A 616 39.72 -40.26 26.07
N ASP A 617 40.24 -40.70 24.93
CA ASP A 617 41.09 -41.89 24.83
C ASP A 617 42.44 -41.72 25.53
N ALA A 618 43.01 -40.52 25.50
CA ALA A 618 44.22 -40.19 26.26
C ALA A 618 43.98 -40.19 27.79
N ALA A 619 42.77 -39.85 28.24
CA ALA A 619 42.41 -39.89 29.65
C ALA A 619 42.14 -41.33 30.15
N LEU A 620 41.69 -42.24 29.28
CA LEU A 620 41.46 -43.66 29.57
C LEU A 620 42.74 -44.53 29.54
N SER A 621 43.84 -44.02 28.97
CA SER A 621 45.11 -44.74 28.80
C SER A 621 46.23 -44.30 29.77
N GLY A 622 45.89 -43.64 30.88
CA GLY A 622 46.85 -43.27 31.94
C GLY A 622 47.62 -44.48 32.51
N PRO A 623 48.88 -44.30 32.93
CA PRO A 623 49.83 -45.41 33.13
C PRO A 623 49.42 -46.35 34.28
N GLN A 624 49.29 -47.64 33.97
CA GLN A 624 49.31 -48.71 34.98
C GLN A 624 50.74 -48.86 35.53
N GLU A 625 51.09 -48.07 36.54
CA GLU A 625 52.28 -48.34 37.37
C GLU A 625 51.88 -48.81 38.77
N GLY A 626 52.33 -50.01 39.13
CA GLY A 626 52.63 -50.34 40.51
C GLY A 626 52.09 -51.67 41.04
N GLN A 627 52.71 -52.79 40.66
CA GLN A 627 52.94 -53.91 41.59
C GLN A 627 54.11 -54.77 41.08
N ARG A 628 55.34 -54.35 41.41
CA ARG A 628 56.49 -55.26 41.48
C ARG A 628 56.90 -55.39 42.95
N THR A 629 56.76 -56.60 43.42
CA THR A 629 57.15 -57.16 44.72
C THR A 629 58.64 -57.03 45.00
N ALA A 630 58.98 -56.64 46.23
CA ALA A 630 60.07 -57.20 47.03
C ALA A 630 59.70 -57.09 48.50
#